data_AF-A0A088FSE2-F1
#
_entry.id   AF-A0A088FSE2-F1
#
_cell.length_a   1.000
_cell.length_b   1.000
_cell.length_c   1.000
_cell.angle_alpha   90.00
_cell.angle_beta   90.00
_cell.angle_gamma   90.00
#
_symmetry.space_group_name_H-M   'P 1'
#
loop_
_entity.id
_entity.type
_entity.pdbx_description
1 polymer ?
#
loop_
_entity_poly.entity_id
_entity_poly.type
_entity_poly.pdbx_seq_one_letter_code
_entity_poly.pdbx_strand_id
1 'polypeptide(L)'
;MFEILVSCNGLSEATGISAGLDVADEFVERPWHSDVHCLWDGRSLILRARNDYDHEGQALADEFSDAVCACTPIEIEVSIRVVSVREVPSSDA
;
A
#
# COMPACT_ATOMS: atom_id res chain seq x y z
N MET A 1 -14.45 -10.49 -1.05
CA MET A 1 -13.07 -9.99 -0.83
C MET A 1 -13.04 -8.53 -1.26
N PHE A 2 -12.09 -7.74 -0.78
CA PHE A 2 -11.90 -6.34 -1.13
C PHE A 2 -10.59 -6.19 -1.89
N GLU A 3 -10.61 -5.50 -3.02
CA GLU A 3 -9.43 -4.96 -3.68
C GLU A 3 -9.31 -3.49 -3.28
N ILE A 4 -8.19 -3.17 -2.62
CA ILE A 4 -7.98 -1.88 -1.98
C ILE A 4 -6.77 -1.23 -2.62
N LEU A 5 -6.90 0.06 -2.93
CA LEU A 5 -5.80 0.90 -3.37
C LEU A 5 -5.59 1.98 -2.33
N VAL A 6 -4.36 2.10 -1.84
CA VAL A 6 -3.91 3.19 -0.97
C VAL A 6 -2.76 3.93 -1.64
N SER A 7 -2.54 5.18 -1.24
CA SER A 7 -1.50 6.02 -1.84
C SER A 7 -0.80 6.87 -0.81
N CYS A 8 0.50 7.08 -1.04
CA CYS A 8 1.38 7.96 -0.28
C CYS A 8 1.84 9.11 -1.19
N ASN A 9 1.65 10.36 -0.75
CA ASN A 9 2.22 11.54 -1.39
C ASN A 9 3.31 12.16 -0.51
N GLY A 10 4.11 13.06 -1.09
CA GLY A 10 5.14 13.83 -0.38
C GLY A 10 6.56 13.30 -0.63
N LEU A 11 6.67 12.11 -1.22
CA LEU A 11 7.95 11.52 -1.61
C LEU A 11 8.50 12.17 -2.88
N SER A 12 9.84 12.28 -2.95
CA SER A 12 10.52 12.51 -4.23
C SER A 12 10.42 11.27 -5.12
N GLU A 13 10.57 11.41 -6.43
CA GLU A 13 10.55 10.27 -7.36
C GLU A 13 11.59 9.20 -7.00
N ALA A 14 12.83 9.61 -6.69
CA ALA A 14 13.89 8.68 -6.31
C ALA A 14 13.54 7.90 -5.02
N THR A 15 13.00 8.60 -4.02
CA THR A 15 12.55 7.97 -2.77
C THR A 15 11.35 7.06 -3.01
N GLY A 16 10.38 7.49 -3.81
CA GLY A 16 9.18 6.72 -4.12
C GLY A 16 9.49 5.42 -4.87
N ILE A 17 10.43 5.44 -5.81
CA ILE A 17 10.88 4.24 -6.52
C ILE A 17 11.55 3.24 -5.56
N SER A 18 12.48 3.71 -4.71
CA SER A 18 13.15 2.84 -3.74
C SER A 18 12.16 2.27 -2.73
N ALA A 19 11.36 3.14 -2.10
CA ALA A 19 10.38 2.75 -1.10
C ALA A 19 9.33 1.78 -1.65
N GLY A 20 8.97 1.87 -2.94
CA GLY A 20 8.04 0.91 -3.53
C GLY A 20 8.55 -0.53 -3.53
N LEU A 21 9.85 -0.73 -3.75
CA LEU A 21 10.47 -2.06 -3.67
C LEU A 21 10.50 -2.53 -2.21
N ASP A 22 11.01 -1.69 -1.31
CA ASP A 22 11.17 -2.05 0.11
C ASP A 22 9.82 -2.34 0.78
N VAL A 23 8.79 -1.53 0.50
CA VAL A 23 7.42 -1.75 1.01
C VAL A 23 6.82 -3.02 0.42
N ALA A 24 7.01 -3.30 -0.87
CA ALA A 24 6.50 -4.55 -1.45
C ALA A 24 7.12 -5.79 -0.78
N ASP A 25 8.41 -5.74 -0.46
CA ASP A 25 9.11 -6.80 0.24
C ASP A 25 8.61 -6.97 1.69
N GLU A 26 8.31 -5.89 2.42
CA GLU A 26 7.71 -6.00 3.76
C GLU A 26 6.35 -6.70 3.76
N PHE A 27 5.56 -6.50 2.71
CA PHE A 27 4.23 -7.12 2.60
C PHE A 27 4.28 -8.62 2.29
N VAL A 28 5.44 -9.18 1.92
CA VAL A 28 5.63 -10.63 1.80
C VAL A 28 5.40 -11.33 3.14
N GLU A 29 5.72 -10.67 4.25
CA GLU A 29 5.57 -11.20 5.61
C GLU A 29 4.14 -11.06 6.16
N ARG A 30 3.19 -10.55 5.35
CA ARG A 30 1.81 -10.26 5.75
C ARG A 30 0.82 -11.16 5.00
N PRO A 31 0.68 -12.44 5.40
CA PRO A 31 -0.05 -13.45 4.63
C PRO A 31 -1.57 -13.20 4.53
N TRP A 32 -2.11 -12.23 5.27
CA TRP A 32 -3.50 -11.81 5.19
C TRP A 32 -3.79 -10.84 4.03
N HIS A 33 -2.75 -10.38 3.33
CA HIS A 33 -2.87 -9.69 2.06
C HIS A 33 -2.47 -10.59 0.89
N SER A 34 -3.14 -10.43 -0.23
CA SER A 34 -2.85 -11.14 -1.49
C SER A 34 -2.82 -10.17 -2.66
N ASP A 35 -2.26 -10.59 -3.79
CA ASP A 35 -2.15 -9.76 -5.00
C ASP A 35 -1.52 -8.37 -4.72
N VAL A 36 -0.47 -8.37 -3.89
CA VAL A 36 0.18 -7.15 -3.44
C VAL A 36 1.07 -6.58 -4.54
N HIS A 37 0.86 -5.30 -4.86
CA HIS A 37 1.71 -4.54 -5.76
C HIS A 37 1.93 -3.13 -5.23
N CYS A 38 3.19 -2.74 -5.02
CA CYS A 38 3.56 -1.40 -4.62
C CYS A 38 4.43 -0.75 -5.70
N LEU A 39 3.99 0.37 -6.27
CA LEU A 39 4.67 1.01 -7.40
C LEU A 39 4.57 2.53 -7.33
N TRP A 40 5.62 3.21 -7.78
CA TRP A 40 5.60 4.65 -8.03
C TRP A 40 4.87 4.95 -9.34
N ASP A 41 3.86 5.83 -9.32
CA ASP A 41 3.06 6.19 -10.51
C ASP A 41 3.54 7.47 -11.23
N GLY A 42 4.67 8.03 -10.79
CA GLY A 42 5.18 9.32 -11.25
C GLY A 42 4.86 10.48 -10.30
N ARG A 43 3.93 10.31 -9.36
CA ARG A 43 3.52 11.33 -8.38
C ARG A 43 3.37 10.82 -6.96
N SER A 44 2.93 9.58 -6.82
CA SER A 44 2.56 8.96 -5.55
C SER A 44 3.06 7.51 -5.53
N LEU A 45 3.37 7.02 -4.33
CA LEU A 45 3.56 5.59 -4.14
C LEU A 45 2.18 4.94 -3.97
N ILE A 46 1.83 3.99 -4.82
CA ILE A 46 0.53 3.32 -4.84
C ILE A 46 0.71 1.87 -4.42
N LEU A 47 -0.03 1.44 -3.40
CA LEU A 47 -0.13 0.05 -3.00
C LEU A 47 -1.52 -0.48 -3.34
N ARG A 48 -1.57 -1.55 -4.13
CA ARG A 48 -2.76 -2.39 -4.32
C ARG A 48 -2.57 -3.67 -3.51
N ALA A 49 -3.60 -4.08 -2.78
CA ALA A 49 -3.67 -5.39 -2.17
C ALA A 49 -5.13 -5.88 -2.11
N ARG A 50 -5.30 -7.18 -1.87
CA ARG A 50 -6.60 -7.80 -1.61
C ARG A 50 -6.62 -8.49 -0.26
N ASN A 51 -7.73 -8.32 0.46
CA ASN A 51 -8.02 -9.04 1.69
C ASN A 51 -9.53 -9.22 1.88
N ASP A 52 -9.97 -10.02 2.85
CA ASP A 52 -11.38 -10.36 3.07
C ASP A 52 -12.05 -9.62 4.24
N TYR A 53 -11.33 -8.71 4.90
CA TYR A 53 -11.76 -8.06 6.13
C TYR A 53 -11.84 -6.52 6.06
N ASP A 54 -11.13 -5.86 5.12
CA ASP A 54 -10.94 -4.42 5.12
C ASP A 54 -11.87 -3.67 4.16
N HIS A 55 -13.15 -3.66 4.50
CA HIS A 55 -14.22 -3.02 3.73
C HIS A 55 -14.11 -1.49 3.61
N GLU A 56 -13.30 -0.84 4.44
CA GLU A 56 -13.04 0.61 4.38
C GLU A 56 -11.62 0.96 3.90
N GLY A 57 -10.75 -0.04 3.72
CA GLY A 57 -9.35 0.14 3.32
C GLY A 57 -8.45 0.71 4.42
N GLN A 58 -8.96 0.86 5.65
CA GLN A 58 -8.26 1.52 6.75
C GLN A 58 -7.15 0.65 7.33
N ALA A 59 -7.36 -0.67 7.38
CA ALA A 59 -6.33 -1.58 7.88
C ALA A 59 -5.13 -1.62 6.93
N LEU A 60 -5.36 -1.69 5.62
CA LEU A 60 -4.28 -1.60 4.63
C LEU A 60 -3.59 -0.23 4.67
N ALA A 61 -4.34 0.86 4.88
CA ALA A 61 -3.77 2.19 4.95
C ALA A 61 -2.84 2.38 6.17
N ASP A 62 -3.25 1.87 7.33
CA ASP A 62 -2.46 1.89 8.57
C ASP A 62 -1.15 1.10 8.40
N GLU A 63 -1.29 -0.14 7.95
CA GLU A 63 -0.19 -1.04 7.65
C GLU A 63 0.78 -0.51 6.58
N PHE A 64 0.26 0.18 5.56
CA PHE A 64 1.05 0.85 4.54
C PHE A 64 1.78 2.07 5.08
N SER A 65 1.15 2.83 5.99
CA SER A 65 1.79 3.95 6.68
C SER A 65 3.01 3.49 7.48
N ASP A 66 2.87 2.40 8.23
CA ASP A 66 3.97 1.82 9.00
C ASP A 66 5.14 1.41 8.08
N ALA A 67 4.85 0.73 6.98
CA ALA A 67 5.87 0.31 6.02
C ALA A 67 6.56 1.52 5.36
N VAL A 68 5.80 2.54 4.94
CA VAL A 68 6.38 3.78 4.37
C VAL A 68 7.30 4.46 5.38
N CYS A 69 6.90 4.58 6.65
CA CYS A 69 7.73 5.15 7.70
C CYS A 69 9.01 4.35 7.96
N ALA A 70 8.96 3.02 7.83
CA ALA A 70 10.13 2.16 7.97
C ALA A 70 11.09 2.26 6.77
N CYS A 71 10.55 2.40 5.55
CA CYS A 71 11.33 2.39 4.31
C CYS A 71 11.76 3.78 3.82
N THR A 72 11.35 4.86 4.48
CA THR A 72 11.66 6.23 4.04
C THR A 72 12.37 7.05 5.12
N PRO A 73 13.13 8.10 4.76
CA PRO A 73 13.76 8.98 5.74
C PRO A 73 12.74 9.65 6.68
N ILE A 74 13.08 9.69 7.97
CA ILE A 74 12.22 10.19 9.07
C ILE A 74 11.78 11.65 8.90
N GLU A 75 12.53 12.46 8.16
CA GLU A 75 12.28 13.91 8.01
C GLU A 75 11.29 14.27 6.89
N ILE A 76 10.71 13.30 6.19
CA ILE A 76 9.79 13.56 5.08
C ILE A 76 8.34 13.60 5.58
N GLU A 77 7.66 14.71 5.33
CA GLU A 77 6.23 14.80 5.53
C GLU A 77 5.50 14.07 4.40
N VAL A 78 4.76 13.03 4.76
CA VAL A 78 3.96 12.22 3.83
C VAL A 78 2.49 12.22 4.20
N SER A 79 1.63 12.01 3.20
CA SER A 79 0.18 11.86 3.40
C SER A 79 -0.30 10.54 2.85
N ILE A 80 -0.89 9.70 3.69
CA ILE A 80 -1.52 8.44 3.29
C ILE A 80 -3.03 8.64 3.08
N ARG A 81 -3.59 8.01 2.05
CA ARG A 81 -5.04 7.97 1.82
C ARG A 81 -5.49 6.67 1.18
N VAL A 82 -6.69 6.22 1.54
CA VAL A 82 -7.44 5.23 0.76
C VAL A 82 -7.92 5.88 -0.53
N VAL A 83 -7.55 5.30 -1.67
CA VAL A 83 -7.94 5.77 -3.00
C VAL A 83 -9.25 5.11 -3.45
N SER A 84 -9.35 3.80 -3.25
CA SER A 84 -10.57 3.05 -3.57
C SER A 84 -10.63 1.75 -2.79
N VAL A 85 -11.84 1.31 -2.48
CA VAL A 85 -12.15 -0.06 -2.06
C VAL A 85 -13.20 -0.60 -3.02
N ARG A 86 -12.97 -1.81 -3.54
CA ARG A 86 -13.91 -2.49 -4.43
C ARG A 86 -14.16 -3.90 -3.92
N GLU A 87 -15.43 -4.26 -3.77
CA GLU A 87 -15.79 -5.66 -3.60
C GLU A 87 -15.43 -6.44 -4.87
N VAL A 88 -14.70 -7.53 -4.68
CA VAL A 88 -14.33 -8.49 -5.72
C VAL A 88 -14.78 -9.89 -5.29
N PRO A 89 -15.11 -10.78 -6.24
CA PRO A 89 -15.44 -12.18 -5.93
C PRO A 89 -14.34 -12.80 -5.06
N SER A 90 -14.71 -13.61 -4.07
CA SER A 90 -13.71 -14.46 -3.44
C SER A 90 -13.19 -15.44 -4.49
N SER A 91 -11.88 -15.66 -4.53
CA SER A 91 -11.29 -16.74 -5.32
C SER A 91 -11.56 -18.08 -4.63
N ASP A 92 -12.83 -18.41 -4.38
CA ASP A 92 -13.26 -19.75 -4.01
C ASP A 92 -13.81 -20.41 -5.27
N ALA A 93 -12.97 -21.20 -5.92
CA ALA A 93 -13.34 -22.17 -6.94
C ALA A 93 -12.83 -23.56 -6.52
#